data_AF-A0A6I9PUA1-F1
#
_entry.id   AF-A0A6I9PUA1-F1
#
_cell.length_a   1.000
_cell.length_b   1.000
_cell.length_c   1.000
_cell.angle_alpha   90.00
_cell.angle_beta   90.00
_cell.angle_gamma   90.00
#
_symmetry.space_group_name_H-M   'P 1'
#
loop_
_entity.id
_entity.type
_entity.pdbx_description
1 polymer ?
#
loop_
_entity_poly.entity_id
_entity_poly.type
_entity_poly.pdbx_seq_one_letter_code
_entity_poly.pdbx_strand_id
1 'polypeptide(L)'
;MEARGEGGIINMDWLTMFADYRVPQALVFLGALRYTDTLMQALNKGELLSSGDRREVEIRGCSIWSVELIKERLCKLVKERDGQTCNVNSAVIDFYLWPYAKKHHKEMAHIPIHHTRCIYY
;
A
#
# COMPACT_ATOMS: atom_id res chain seq x y z
N MET A 1 -14.28 25.12 10.03
CA MET A 1 -14.36 24.11 11.10
C MET A 1 -12.94 23.63 11.35
N GLU A 2 -12.30 24.16 12.39
CA GLU A 2 -11.00 23.67 12.82
C GLU A 2 -11.22 22.37 13.60
N ALA A 3 -10.66 21.26 13.12
CA ALA A 3 -10.64 20.03 13.88
C ALA A 3 -9.76 20.26 15.12
N ARG A 4 -10.39 20.39 16.29
CA ARG A 4 -9.69 20.36 17.58
C ARG A 4 -9.17 18.94 17.79
N GLY A 5 -7.87 18.75 17.56
CA GLY A 5 -7.19 17.47 17.73
C GLY A 5 -7.03 17.12 19.20
N GLU A 6 -8.10 16.66 19.85
CA GLU A 6 -8.07 16.15 21.23
C GLU A 6 -7.75 14.64 21.32
N GLY A 7 -7.27 14.04 20.22
CA GLY A 7 -6.79 12.66 20.16
C GLY A 7 -5.35 12.62 19.69
N GLY A 8 -4.39 12.87 20.59
CA GLY A 8 -2.98 12.68 20.26
C GLY A 8 -2.72 11.21 19.92
N ILE A 9 -2.34 10.92 18.68
CA ILE A 9 -1.85 9.60 18.30
C ILE A 9 -0.52 9.40 19.03
N ILE A 10 -0.54 8.59 20.09
CA ILE A 10 0.56 8.44 21.06
C ILE A 10 1.83 7.91 20.37
N ASN A 11 1.68 7.10 19.33
CA ASN A 11 2.80 6.59 18.56
C ASN A 11 2.40 6.29 17.10
N MET A 12 2.92 7.08 16.16
CA MET A 12 2.67 6.88 14.73
C MET A 12 3.44 5.68 14.14
N ASP A 13 4.44 5.15 14.85
CA ASP A 13 5.24 4.02 14.36
C ASP A 13 4.49 2.68 14.41
N TRP A 14 3.40 2.61 15.17
CA TRP A 14 2.50 1.46 15.21
C TRP A 14 1.49 1.46 14.05
N LEU A 15 1.39 2.56 13.31
CA LEU A 15 0.51 2.66 12.17
C LEU A 15 1.15 2.00 10.95
N THR A 16 0.42 1.07 10.34
CA THR A 16 0.79 0.47 9.05
C THR A 16 0.46 1.42 7.90
N MET A 17 0.80 1.04 6.66
CA MET A 17 0.28 1.78 5.49
C MET A 17 -1.25 1.71 5.44
N PHE A 18 -1.89 2.69 4.81
CA PHE A 18 -3.34 2.70 4.62
C PHE A 18 -3.68 1.78 3.45
N ALA A 19 -4.20 0.58 3.75
CA ALA A 19 -4.44 -0.46 2.75
C ALA A 19 -5.53 -0.08 1.73
N ASP A 20 -5.20 0.75 0.74
CA ASP A 20 -6.10 1.26 -0.28
C ASP A 20 -6.05 0.44 -1.58
N TYR A 21 -6.75 0.90 -2.63
CA TYR A 21 -6.84 0.20 -3.91
C TYR A 21 -5.75 0.56 -4.93
N ARG A 22 -5.03 1.68 -4.74
CA ARG A 22 -3.97 2.16 -5.64
C ARG A 22 -2.58 1.71 -5.22
N VAL A 23 -2.24 1.68 -3.94
CA VAL A 23 -0.91 1.23 -3.50
C VAL A 23 -0.58 -0.19 -3.95
N PRO A 24 -1.50 -1.18 -3.91
CA PRO A 24 -1.24 -2.50 -4.46
C PRO A 24 -0.82 -2.48 -5.94
N GLN A 25 -1.47 -1.62 -6.75
CA GLN A 25 -1.13 -1.43 -8.17
C GLN A 25 0.31 -0.92 -8.35
N ALA A 26 0.72 0.06 -7.54
CA ALA A 26 2.08 0.59 -7.56
C ALA A 26 3.13 -0.45 -7.10
N LEU A 27 2.82 -1.22 -6.06
CA LEU A 27 3.72 -2.28 -5.57
C LEU A 27 3.93 -3.36 -6.64
N VAL A 28 2.89 -3.73 -7.39
CA VAL A 28 3.02 -4.66 -8.52
C VAL A 28 3.87 -4.06 -9.63
N PHE A 29 3.63 -2.80 -10.00
CA PHE A 29 4.39 -2.12 -11.05
C PHE A 29 5.88 -2.00 -10.72
N LEU A 30 6.20 -1.72 -9.46
CA LEU A 30 7.57 -1.61 -8.96
C LEU A 30 8.24 -2.98 -8.69
N GLY A 31 7.52 -4.09 -8.87
CA GLY A 31 8.03 -5.44 -8.65
C GLY A 31 8.12 -5.87 -7.18
N ALA A 32 7.54 -5.10 -6.26
CA ALA A 32 7.50 -5.41 -4.82
C ALA A 32 6.33 -6.36 -4.43
N LEU A 33 5.37 -6.54 -5.34
CA LEU A 33 4.23 -7.44 -5.18
C LEU A 33 3.97 -8.16 -6.51
N ARG A 34 3.39 -9.36 -6.47
CA ARG A 34 2.96 -10.08 -7.68
C ARG A 34 1.68 -10.85 -7.39
N TYR A 35 0.72 -10.74 -8.29
CA TYR A 35 -0.50 -11.54 -8.24
C TYR A 35 -0.31 -12.86 -8.98
N THR A 36 -1.07 -13.89 -8.59
CA THR A 36 -1.16 -15.12 -9.38
C THR A 36 -1.85 -14.82 -10.72
N ASP A 37 -1.60 -15.67 -11.72
CA ASP A 37 -2.25 -15.53 -13.03
C ASP A 37 -3.78 -15.57 -12.91
N THR A 38 -4.31 -16.40 -12.01
CA THR A 38 -5.74 -16.50 -11.73
C THR A 38 -6.33 -15.20 -11.18
N LEU A 39 -5.63 -14.56 -10.24
CA LEU A 39 -6.06 -13.29 -9.66
C LEU A 39 -5.93 -12.15 -10.69
N MET A 40 -4.82 -12.08 -11.42
CA MET A 40 -4.65 -11.12 -12.52
C MET A 40 -5.77 -11.22 -13.56
N GLN A 41 -6.15 -12.43 -13.96
CA GLN A 41 -7.23 -12.66 -14.92
C GLN A 41 -8.59 -12.20 -14.39
N ALA A 42 -8.89 -12.45 -13.11
CA ALA A 42 -10.13 -11.97 -12.48
C ALA A 42 -10.19 -10.44 -12.46
N LEU A 43 -9.10 -9.78 -12.04
CA LEU A 43 -9.01 -8.32 -12.00
C LEU A 43 -9.09 -7.69 -13.41
N ASN A 44 -8.45 -8.30 -14.41
CA ASN A 44 -8.52 -7.83 -15.80
C ASN A 44 -9.93 -7.90 -16.41
N LYS A 45 -10.77 -8.83 -15.91
CA LYS A 45 -12.19 -8.91 -16.30
C LYS A 45 -13.06 -7.86 -15.60
N GLY A 46 -12.48 -7.05 -14.70
CA GLY A 46 -13.23 -6.10 -13.89
C GLY A 46 -14.10 -6.77 -12.82
N GLU A 47 -13.72 -7.97 -12.36
CA GLU A 47 -14.46 -8.67 -11.32
C GLU A 47 -14.50 -7.84 -10.03
N LEU A 48 -15.71 -7.61 -9.51
CA LEU A 48 -15.91 -6.95 -8.23
C LEU A 48 -15.62 -7.93 -7.10
N LEU A 49 -14.64 -7.62 -6.27
CA LEU A 49 -14.34 -8.39 -5.07
C LEU A 49 -15.13 -7.82 -3.89
N SER A 50 -16.00 -8.65 -3.29
CA SER A 50 -16.79 -8.26 -2.12
C SER A 50 -15.89 -7.89 -0.94
N SER A 51 -16.36 -6.99 -0.07
CA SER A 51 -15.65 -6.67 1.18
C SER A 51 -15.47 -7.94 2.01
N GLY A 52 -14.23 -8.27 2.39
CA GLY A 52 -13.93 -9.51 3.11
C GLY A 52 -13.82 -10.75 2.22
N ASP A 53 -13.92 -10.62 0.90
CA ASP A 53 -13.50 -11.68 -0.04
C ASP A 53 -12.03 -11.99 0.23
N ARG A 54 -11.69 -13.27 0.30
CA ARG A 54 -10.32 -13.71 0.59
C ARG A 54 -9.29 -13.05 -0.33
N ARG A 55 -9.59 -12.88 -1.61
CA ARG A 55 -8.68 -12.26 -2.60
C ARG A 55 -8.49 -10.77 -2.33
N GLU A 56 -9.56 -10.08 -1.94
CA GLU A 56 -9.52 -8.67 -1.55
C GLU A 56 -8.66 -8.47 -0.29
N VAL A 57 -8.88 -9.32 0.72
CA VAL A 57 -8.07 -9.34 1.94
C VAL A 57 -6.61 -9.69 1.65
N GLU A 58 -6.34 -10.66 0.78
CA GLU A 58 -4.98 -11.03 0.36
C GLU A 58 -4.26 -9.85 -0.32
N ILE A 59 -4.91 -9.14 -1.24
CA ILE A 59 -4.32 -7.96 -1.90
C ILE A 59 -3.93 -6.89 -0.86
N ARG A 60 -4.85 -6.56 0.06
CA ARG A 60 -4.60 -5.55 1.09
C ARG A 60 -3.54 -5.99 2.11
N GLY A 61 -3.65 -7.20 2.61
CA GLY A 61 -2.74 -7.77 3.60
C GLY A 61 -1.31 -7.91 3.05
N CYS A 62 -1.15 -8.40 1.82
CA CYS A 62 0.15 -8.47 1.18
C CYS A 62 0.72 -7.07 0.89
N SER A 63 -0.11 -6.08 0.59
CA SER A 63 0.36 -4.69 0.40
C SER A 63 0.89 -4.09 1.70
N ILE A 64 0.18 -4.27 2.82
CA ILE A 64 0.67 -3.90 4.16
C ILE A 64 2.03 -4.55 4.41
N TRP A 65 2.12 -5.86 4.23
CA TRP A 65 3.34 -6.60 4.48
C TRP A 65 4.50 -6.16 3.58
N SER A 66 4.26 -5.91 2.29
CA SER A 66 5.26 -5.37 1.37
C SER A 66 5.80 -4.03 1.86
N VAL A 67 4.96 -3.13 2.37
CA VAL A 67 5.43 -1.84 2.93
C VAL A 67 6.23 -2.02 4.21
N GLU A 68 5.85 -2.95 5.10
CA GLU A 68 6.65 -3.26 6.29
C GLU A 68 8.06 -3.78 5.92
N LEU A 69 8.16 -4.64 4.90
CA LEU A 69 9.44 -5.13 4.38
C LEU A 69 10.26 -4.00 3.73
N ILE A 70 9.62 -3.09 2.98
CA ILE A 70 10.27 -1.90 2.42
C ILE A 70 10.82 -1.02 3.53
N LYS A 71 10.04 -0.76 4.59
CA LYS A 71 10.45 0.01 5.77
C LYS A 71 11.71 -0.60 6.40
N GLU A 72 11.68 -1.90 6.67
CA GLU A 72 12.82 -2.61 7.25
C GLU A 72 14.07 -2.48 6.36
N ARG A 73 13.91 -2.66 5.04
CA ARG A 73 15.03 -2.56 4.10
C ARG A 73 15.58 -1.14 4.02
N LEU A 74 14.73 -0.12 3.96
CA LEU A 74 15.15 1.29 3.98
C LEU A 74 15.93 1.60 5.25
N CYS A 75 15.46 1.13 6.41
CA CYS A 75 16.15 1.38 7.67
C CYS A 75 17.50 0.68 7.77
N LYS A 76 17.63 -0.54 7.23
CA LYS A 76 18.93 -1.21 7.06
C LYS A 76 19.87 -0.39 6.19
N LEU A 77 19.40 0.10 5.04
CA LEU A 77 20.22 0.90 4.10
C LEU A 77 20.71 2.22 4.72
N VAL A 78 19.85 2.93 5.46
CA VAL A 78 20.24 4.18 6.15
C VAL A 78 21.31 3.90 7.21
N LYS A 79 21.14 2.82 7.98
CA LYS A 79 22.13 2.42 8.98
C LYS A 79 23.47 2.03 8.34
N GLU A 80 23.45 1.26 7.25
CA GLU A 80 24.63 0.83 6.50
C GLU A 80 25.38 2.01 5.85
N ARG A 81 24.67 3.00 5.31
CA ARG A 81 25.25 4.15 4.60
C ARG A 81 25.71 5.26 5.54
N ASP A 82 24.87 5.65 6.50
CA ASP A 82 25.04 6.88 7.28
C ASP A 82 25.35 6.61 8.76
N GLY A 83 25.22 5.36 9.23
CA GLY A 83 25.32 5.02 10.65
C GLY A 83 24.18 5.57 11.52
N GLN A 84 23.11 6.07 10.91
CA GLN A 84 22.00 6.74 11.58
C GLN A 84 20.80 5.81 11.81
N THR A 85 19.98 6.16 12.79
CA THR A 85 18.66 5.56 13.00
C THR A 85 17.68 6.07 11.94
N CYS A 86 16.95 5.15 11.33
CA CYS A 86 15.91 5.45 10.35
C CYS A 86 14.58 5.75 11.06
N ASN A 87 14.07 6.96 10.86
CA ASN A 87 12.81 7.43 11.44
C ASN A 87 11.66 7.39 10.41
N VAL A 88 11.70 6.46 9.46
CA VAL A 88 10.65 6.28 8.45
C VAL A 88 9.65 5.25 8.97
N ASN A 89 8.37 5.63 9.02
CA ASN A 89 7.27 4.71 9.31
C ASN A 89 6.47 4.37 8.04
N SER A 90 5.59 3.38 8.16
CA SER A 90 4.82 2.86 7.03
C SER A 90 3.84 3.87 6.43
N ALA A 91 3.30 4.78 7.25
CA ALA A 91 2.44 5.86 6.79
C ALA A 91 3.20 6.87 5.90
N VAL A 92 4.48 7.15 6.18
CA VAL A 92 5.31 7.98 5.31
C VAL A 92 5.56 7.28 3.97
N ILE A 93 5.83 5.97 3.97
CA ILE A 93 6.03 5.21 2.73
C ILE A 93 4.76 5.23 1.88
N ASP A 94 3.60 5.02 2.50
CA ASP A 94 2.28 5.13 1.87
C ASP A 94 2.07 6.51 1.22
N PHE A 95 2.40 7.58 1.96
CA PHE A 95 2.33 8.96 1.48
C PHE A 95 3.17 9.22 0.23
N TYR A 96 4.23 8.43 -0.02
CA TYR A 96 4.99 8.48 -1.28
C TYR A 96 4.42 7.55 -2.36
N LEU A 97 4.00 6.32 -1.99
CA LEU A 97 3.49 5.34 -2.94
C LEU A 97 2.18 5.77 -3.59
N TRP A 98 1.28 6.38 -2.85
CA TRP A 98 -0.04 6.76 -3.37
C TRP A 98 0.04 7.87 -4.44
N PRO A 99 0.74 9.00 -4.23
CA PRO A 99 0.94 10.00 -5.28
C PRO A 99 1.77 9.47 -6.45
N TYR A 100 2.74 8.58 -6.19
CA TYR A 100 3.46 7.88 -7.25
C TYR A 100 2.46 7.11 -8.14
N ALA A 101 1.57 6.34 -7.54
CA ALA A 101 0.54 5.59 -8.26
C ALA A 101 -0.34 6.50 -9.13
N LYS A 102 -0.75 7.66 -8.59
CA LYS A 102 -1.55 8.64 -9.31
C LYS A 102 -0.78 9.27 -10.48
N LYS A 103 0.49 9.64 -10.26
CA LYS A 103 1.35 10.26 -11.28
C LYS A 103 1.62 9.29 -12.45
N HIS A 104 1.85 8.01 -12.14
CA HIS A 104 2.22 6.98 -13.12
C HIS A 104 1.02 6.13 -13.60
N HIS A 105 -0.22 6.56 -13.38
CA HIS A 105 -1.42 5.77 -13.69
C HIS A 105 -1.51 5.30 -15.15
N LYS A 106 -0.96 6.06 -16.10
CA LYS A 106 -0.95 5.68 -17.52
C LYS A 106 0.02 4.53 -17.79
N GLU A 107 1.21 4.58 -17.19
CA GLU A 107 2.23 3.52 -17.32
C GLU A 107 1.73 2.22 -16.68
N MET A 108 1.01 2.34 -15.57
CA MET A 108 0.43 1.22 -14.83
C MET A 108 -0.93 0.75 -15.35
N ALA A 109 -1.42 1.28 -16.48
CA ALA A 109 -2.76 0.96 -16.99
C ALA A 109 -2.94 -0.54 -17.32
N HIS A 110 -1.84 -1.26 -17.54
CA HIS A 110 -1.82 -2.71 -17.77
C HIS A 110 -1.96 -3.55 -16.48
N ILE A 111 -1.94 -2.92 -15.30
CA ILE A 111 -2.14 -3.56 -14.00
C ILE A 111 -3.48 -3.07 -13.45
N PRO A 112 -4.52 -3.90 -13.39
CA PRO A 112 -5.83 -3.48 -12.88
C PRO A 112 -5.76 -3.22 -11.36
N ILE A 113 -6.56 -2.25 -10.91
CA ILE A 113 -6.87 -2.08 -9.49
C ILE A 113 -7.93 -3.11 -9.08
N HIS A 114 -7.93 -3.53 -7.82
CA HIS A 114 -9.06 -4.29 -7.30
C HIS A 114 -10.24 -3.36 -7.02
N HIS A 115 -11.44 -3.81 -7.37
CA HIS A 115 -12.66 -3.06 -7.11
C HIS A 115 -13.45 -3.74 -5.99
N THR A 116 -13.83 -2.94 -4.99
CA THR A 116 -14.59 -3.40 -3.82
C THR A 116 -15.59 -2.35 -3.43
N ARG A 117 -16.82 -2.78 -3.12
CA ARG A 117 -17.87 -1.91 -2.59
C ARG A 117 -18.00 -2.14 -1.09
N CYS A 118 -17.71 -1.11 -0.30
CA CYS A 118 -17.82 -1.15 1.16
C CYS A 118 -18.12 0.25 1.73
N ILE A 119 -18.26 0.38 3.05
CA ILE A 119 -18.54 1.65 3.74
C ILE A 119 -17.28 2.44 4.13
N TYR A 120 -16.10 1.89 3.86
CA TYR A 120 -14.81 2.43 4.31
C TYR A 120 -14.20 3.43 3.32
N TYR A 121 -14.74 3.54 2.10
CA TYR A 121 -14.23 4.38 1.00
C TYR A 121 -15.37 4.98 0.17
#